data_AF-A0A2E7S0B0-F1
#
_entry.id   AF-A0A2E7S0B0-F1
#
_cell.length_a   1.000
_cell.length_b   1.000
_cell.length_c   1.000
_cell.angle_alpha   90.00
_cell.angle_beta   90.00
_cell.angle_gamma   90.00
#
_symmetry.space_group_name_H-M   'P 1'
#
loop_
_entity.id
_entity.type
_entity.pdbx_description
1 polymer ?
#
loop_
_entity_poly.entity_id
_entity_poly.type
_entity_poly.pdbx_seq_one_letter_code
_entity_poly.pdbx_strand_id
1 'polypeptide(L)'
;MGRKLKFRRQFEMSRRGDVARRLQLARNLRHSGGWRSRHFHGHVHSSFVSLHFGSWYAGPSFYPAHCWTPHWSPWVSWSWWDRCLPICDPRPIFCRPIICRPCRPWVSWRYPAWVSLPIVVSGTWVDVPRVATEDRDLQLLAVRFVDAGHPEQKKGPRYRVWFRNNDDKKLRKDFNIMLLASNSRDAATDVPQAGVEIDNIEAGAIRTVDIRLPFEASTLARDAENRAVPFRFLHVLVDSHQDVDESFEENNGVVLARGDVLPVDPSSFSTDVTSGSPGSMINVAGEGFGPEPGEVIVHVNGLELQAEIYGWYDLGVHLKLPTLPVATETQAEIVVVRGDGAVSNPVQVLIVPAKSPVTPPPAPAK
;
A
#
# COMPACT_ATOMS: atom_id res chain seq x y z
N MET A 1 26.56 15.36 8.79
CA MET A 1 27.18 15.13 7.46
C MET A 1 26.14 14.45 6.59
N GLY A 2 25.75 15.04 5.45
CA GLY A 2 24.78 14.43 4.53
C GLY A 2 25.42 13.28 3.74
N ARG A 3 24.69 12.19 3.54
CA ARG A 3 25.10 11.05 2.72
C ARG A 3 24.28 11.07 1.42
N LYS A 4 24.94 11.26 0.28
CA LYS A 4 24.28 11.25 -1.04
C LYS A 4 23.69 9.86 -1.35
N LEU A 5 22.36 9.75 -1.35
CA LEU A 5 21.67 8.51 -1.72
C LEU A 5 21.57 8.35 -3.24
N LYS A 6 21.68 7.10 -3.74
CA LYS A 6 21.66 6.79 -5.19
C LYS A 6 20.23 6.59 -5.72
N PHE A 7 19.34 7.58 -5.54
CA PHE A 7 17.92 7.47 -5.87
C PHE A 7 17.65 7.06 -7.32
N ARG A 8 18.44 7.55 -8.28
CA ARG A 8 18.32 7.16 -9.70
C ARG A 8 18.39 5.64 -9.89
N ARG A 9 19.31 4.96 -9.20
CA ARG A 9 19.44 3.50 -9.29
C ARG A 9 18.24 2.78 -8.66
N GLN A 10 17.64 3.33 -7.61
CA GLN A 10 16.43 2.76 -6.99
C GLN A 10 15.20 2.92 -7.89
N PHE A 11 15.02 4.08 -8.53
CA PHE A 11 13.96 4.26 -9.54
C PHE A 11 14.18 3.39 -10.79
N GLU A 12 15.42 3.14 -11.17
CA GLU A 12 15.72 2.17 -12.25
C GLU A 12 15.44 0.72 -11.81
N MET A 13 15.62 0.38 -10.52
CA MET A 13 15.28 -0.95 -9.99
C MET A 13 13.78 -1.16 -9.83
N SER A 14 12.98 -0.13 -9.49
CA SER A 14 11.51 -0.27 -9.45
C SER A 14 10.93 -0.60 -10.84
N ARG A 15 11.59 -0.13 -11.91
CA ARG A 15 11.27 -0.49 -13.30
C ARG A 15 11.65 -1.92 -13.70
N ARG A 16 12.45 -2.63 -12.88
CA ARG A 16 12.85 -4.04 -13.11
C ARG A 16 11.99 -5.05 -12.33
N GLY A 17 10.87 -4.60 -11.76
CA GLY A 17 9.91 -5.45 -11.06
C GLY A 17 10.36 -5.97 -9.69
N ASP A 18 9.61 -6.94 -9.17
CA ASP A 18 9.71 -7.39 -7.77
C ASP A 18 10.87 -8.35 -7.48
N VAL A 19 11.46 -8.98 -8.51
CA VAL A 19 12.56 -9.95 -8.36
C VAL A 19 13.82 -9.30 -7.78
N ALA A 20 14.13 -8.08 -8.19
CA ALA A 20 15.27 -7.31 -7.65
C ALA A 20 15.04 -6.91 -6.18
N ARG A 21 13.78 -6.68 -5.79
CA ARG A 21 13.40 -6.26 -4.44
C ARG A 21 13.42 -7.42 -3.44
N ARG A 22 12.95 -8.62 -3.80
CA ARG A 22 12.95 -9.80 -2.91
C ARG A 22 14.35 -10.15 -2.36
N LEU A 23 15.41 -9.90 -3.15
CA LEU A 23 16.80 -10.15 -2.77
C LEU A 23 17.37 -9.15 -1.74
N GLN A 24 16.87 -7.91 -1.69
CA GLN A 24 17.32 -6.89 -0.73
C GLN A 24 16.39 -6.74 0.48
N LEU A 25 15.08 -6.93 0.30
CA LEU A 25 14.03 -6.83 1.34
C LEU A 25 14.26 -7.79 2.51
N ALA A 26 14.56 -9.06 2.20
CA ALA A 26 14.70 -10.10 3.22
C ALA A 26 15.94 -9.93 4.12
N ARG A 27 16.97 -9.21 3.63
CA ARG A 27 18.24 -9.04 4.34
C ARG A 27 18.16 -7.91 5.38
N ASN A 28 17.51 -6.79 5.07
CA ASN A 28 17.50 -5.62 5.96
C ASN A 28 16.49 -5.76 7.12
N LEU A 29 15.31 -6.32 6.87
CA LEU A 29 14.24 -6.38 7.88
C LEU A 29 14.45 -7.49 8.93
N ARG A 30 15.13 -8.60 8.58
CA ARG A 30 15.44 -9.70 9.51
C ARG A 30 16.46 -9.32 10.59
N HIS A 31 17.33 -8.33 10.35
CA HIS A 31 18.36 -7.92 11.30
C HIS A 31 17.91 -6.79 12.24
N SER A 32 16.82 -6.08 11.90
CA SER A 32 16.43 -4.83 12.56
C SER A 32 14.97 -4.78 13.07
N GLY A 33 14.12 -5.74 12.69
CA GLY A 33 12.71 -5.78 13.09
C GLY A 33 12.47 -6.60 14.37
N GLY A 34 11.51 -6.18 15.20
CA GLY A 34 11.00 -6.96 16.34
C GLY A 34 10.85 -6.19 17.65
N TRP A 35 9.86 -6.54 18.48
CA TRP A 35 9.41 -5.77 19.67
C TRP A 35 10.49 -5.47 20.73
N ARG A 36 11.56 -6.27 20.84
CA ARG A 36 12.56 -6.19 21.93
C ARG A 36 13.95 -5.67 21.52
N SER A 37 14.18 -5.38 20.23
CA SER A 37 15.51 -5.07 19.69
C SER A 37 15.55 -3.92 18.67
N ARG A 38 14.49 -3.08 18.58
CA ARG A 38 14.41 -2.04 17.53
C ARG A 38 15.40 -0.90 17.80
N HIS A 39 16.54 -0.92 17.11
CA HIS A 39 17.16 0.34 16.71
C HIS A 39 16.24 0.95 15.64
N PHE A 40 15.50 2.00 15.99
CA PHE A 40 14.74 2.78 15.03
C PHE A 40 15.62 3.06 13.81
N HIS A 41 15.15 2.69 12.62
CA HIS A 41 15.79 3.18 11.41
C HIS A 41 15.34 4.63 11.27
N GLY A 42 16.30 5.52 11.04
CA GLY A 42 16.07 6.96 10.95
C GLY A 42 16.01 7.73 12.27
N HIS A 43 15.78 9.04 12.16
CA HIS A 43 15.78 9.99 13.27
C HIS A 43 14.39 10.06 13.92
N VAL A 44 14.08 9.16 14.85
CA VAL A 44 12.77 9.06 15.52
C VAL A 44 12.77 9.78 16.87
N HIS A 45 11.77 10.63 17.12
CA HIS A 45 11.61 11.37 18.37
C HIS A 45 11.22 10.45 19.53
N SER A 46 11.65 10.80 20.76
CA SER A 46 11.42 9.99 21.97
C SER A 46 9.95 9.78 22.33
N SER A 47 9.06 10.69 21.94
CA SER A 47 7.61 10.57 22.17
C SER A 47 6.94 9.50 21.30
N PHE A 48 7.62 8.96 20.29
CA PHE A 48 7.05 8.00 19.35
C PHE A 48 6.36 6.84 20.06
N VAL A 49 7.04 6.24 21.05
CA VAL A 49 6.49 5.09 21.81
C VAL A 49 5.27 5.43 22.66
N SER A 50 5.05 6.70 23.00
CA SER A 50 3.86 7.16 23.73
C SER A 50 2.70 7.50 22.80
N LEU A 51 2.98 7.77 21.52
CA LEU A 51 1.98 8.08 20.50
C LEU A 51 1.55 6.85 19.69
N HIS A 52 2.17 5.70 19.93
CA HIS A 52 1.91 4.44 19.24
C HIS A 52 1.68 3.34 20.27
N PHE A 53 0.95 2.31 19.86
CA PHE A 53 0.73 1.09 20.61
C PHE A 53 1.15 -0.12 19.77
N GLY A 54 1.36 -1.26 20.42
CA GLY A 54 1.64 -2.52 19.72
C GLY A 54 0.35 -3.15 19.20
N SER A 55 0.33 -3.50 17.91
CA SER A 55 -0.78 -4.25 17.30
C SER A 55 -0.26 -5.34 16.36
N TRP A 56 -1.10 -6.33 16.07
CA TRP A 56 -0.87 -7.28 14.99
C TRP A 56 -0.66 -6.54 13.66
N TYR A 57 0.11 -7.15 12.74
CA TYR A 57 0.31 -6.66 11.39
C TYR A 57 -0.14 -7.72 10.38
N ALA A 58 -1.10 -7.35 9.53
CA ALA A 58 -1.67 -8.23 8.51
C ALA A 58 -0.87 -8.28 7.20
N GLY A 59 0.24 -7.54 7.12
CA GLY A 59 1.09 -7.51 5.92
C GLY A 59 2.10 -8.66 5.81
N PRO A 60 3.06 -8.54 4.89
CA PRO A 60 4.01 -9.61 4.55
C PRO A 60 4.78 -10.16 5.75
N SER A 61 5.11 -11.45 5.72
CA SER A 61 5.78 -12.20 6.81
C SER A 61 7.23 -11.80 7.06
N PHE A 62 7.85 -11.04 6.15
CA PHE A 62 9.17 -10.48 6.38
C PHE A 62 9.15 -9.22 7.24
N TYR A 63 7.96 -8.67 7.55
CA TYR A 63 7.77 -7.76 8.67
C TYR A 63 7.41 -8.53 9.95
N PRO A 64 7.68 -7.95 11.13
CA PRO A 64 7.21 -8.53 12.38
C PRO A 64 5.69 -8.75 12.40
N ALA A 65 5.24 -9.84 13.03
CA ALA A 65 3.81 -10.11 13.19
C ALA A 65 3.09 -9.08 14.06
N HIS A 66 3.83 -8.32 14.88
CA HIS A 66 3.35 -7.19 15.68
C HIS A 66 4.22 -5.95 15.45
N CYS A 67 3.59 -4.83 15.12
CA CYS A 67 4.25 -3.57 14.77
C CYS A 67 3.73 -2.41 15.62
N TRP A 68 4.44 -1.27 15.56
CA TRP A 68 3.95 -0.03 16.13
C TRP A 68 2.82 0.49 15.25
N THR A 69 1.70 0.81 15.86
CA THR A 69 0.54 1.43 15.23
C THR A 69 0.26 2.73 15.94
N PRO A 70 0.14 3.87 15.24
CA PRO A 70 -0.16 5.13 15.90
C PRO A 70 -1.55 5.09 16.52
N HIS A 71 -1.76 5.82 17.61
CA HIS A 71 -3.11 6.10 18.09
C HIS A 71 -3.88 6.93 17.05
N TRP A 72 -5.18 6.67 16.92
CA TRP A 72 -6.05 7.40 16.03
C TRP A 72 -6.08 8.87 16.45
N SER A 73 -5.61 9.72 15.55
CA SER A 73 -5.37 11.13 15.80
C SER A 73 -5.59 11.92 14.51
N PRO A 74 -5.62 13.26 14.55
CA PRO A 74 -5.91 14.07 13.37
C PRO A 74 -4.99 13.77 12.18
N TRP A 75 -3.68 13.55 12.41
CA TRP A 75 -2.76 13.24 11.32
C TRP A 75 -3.00 11.83 10.75
N VAL A 76 -3.29 10.83 11.59
CA VAL A 76 -3.60 9.47 11.13
C VAL A 76 -4.87 9.48 10.29
N SER A 77 -5.91 10.16 10.79
CA SER A 77 -7.17 10.32 10.06
C SER A 77 -6.99 11.08 8.75
N TRP A 78 -6.16 12.12 8.72
CA TRP A 78 -5.86 12.88 7.51
C TRP A 78 -5.08 12.05 6.47
N SER A 79 -4.16 11.19 6.94
CA SER A 79 -3.42 10.25 6.11
C SER A 79 -4.30 9.11 5.58
N TRP A 80 -5.50 8.93 6.16
CA TRP A 80 -6.39 7.84 5.84
C TRP A 80 -7.23 8.12 4.59
N TRP A 81 -6.65 7.88 3.42
CA TRP A 81 -7.33 8.09 2.14
C TRP A 81 -8.12 6.82 1.76
N ASP A 82 -9.29 6.64 2.40
CA ASP A 82 -10.21 5.51 2.14
C ASP A 82 -10.67 5.47 0.67
N ARG A 83 -10.64 6.60 -0.02
CA ARG A 83 -10.89 6.72 -1.47
C ARG A 83 -9.80 7.62 -2.07
N CYS A 84 -8.98 7.08 -2.97
CA CYS A 84 -8.10 7.91 -3.80
C CYS A 84 -8.97 8.63 -4.84
N LEU A 85 -9.48 9.81 -4.52
CA LEU A 85 -10.22 10.61 -5.48
C LEU A 85 -9.27 11.02 -6.63
N PRO A 86 -9.65 10.83 -7.90
CA PRO A 86 -8.77 11.09 -9.06
C PRO A 86 -8.17 12.49 -9.13
N ILE A 87 -8.82 13.46 -8.49
CA ILE A 87 -8.47 14.89 -8.50
C ILE A 87 -7.22 15.18 -7.64
N CYS A 88 -6.92 14.34 -6.65
CA CYS A 88 -5.86 14.61 -5.66
C CYS A 88 -4.76 13.54 -5.66
N ASP A 89 -4.74 12.66 -6.66
CA ASP A 89 -3.82 11.52 -6.75
C ASP A 89 -2.71 11.80 -7.77
N PRO A 90 -1.44 12.00 -7.35
CA PRO A 90 -0.34 12.30 -8.26
C PRO A 90 0.23 11.06 -8.97
N ARG A 91 -0.26 9.84 -8.68
CA ARG A 91 0.27 8.60 -9.29
C ARG A 91 -0.07 8.52 -10.79
N PRO A 92 0.71 7.78 -11.60
CA PRO A 92 0.31 7.43 -12.97
C PRO A 92 -1.05 6.74 -12.99
N ILE A 93 -1.86 6.99 -14.03
CA ILE A 93 -3.26 6.53 -14.13
C ILE A 93 -3.41 5.02 -13.89
N PHE A 94 -2.45 4.21 -14.38
CA PHE A 94 -2.48 2.75 -14.22
C PHE A 94 -2.25 2.25 -12.78
N CYS A 95 -1.78 3.10 -11.87
CA CYS A 95 -1.63 2.80 -10.44
C CYS A 95 -2.85 3.22 -9.60
N ARG A 96 -3.82 3.92 -10.20
CA ARG A 96 -4.97 4.45 -9.47
C ARG A 96 -6.05 3.38 -9.36
N PRO A 97 -6.49 3.00 -8.15
CA PRO A 97 -7.62 2.11 -8.00
C PRO A 97 -8.87 2.84 -8.49
N ILE A 98 -9.69 2.17 -9.30
CA ILE A 98 -10.99 2.72 -9.67
C ILE A 98 -11.94 2.66 -8.45
N ILE A 99 -12.79 3.67 -8.30
CA ILE A 99 -13.81 3.71 -7.24
C ILE A 99 -14.98 2.85 -7.70
N CYS A 100 -15.13 1.70 -7.05
CA CYS A 100 -16.19 0.74 -7.38
C CYS A 100 -17.26 0.67 -6.28
N ARG A 101 -18.43 0.20 -6.68
CA ARG A 101 -19.50 -0.16 -5.73
C ARG A 101 -19.13 -1.48 -5.06
N PRO A 102 -19.44 -1.67 -3.76
CA PRO A 102 -19.34 -2.97 -3.13
C PRO A 102 -20.20 -4.00 -3.89
N CYS A 103 -19.67 -5.19 -4.14
CA CYS A 103 -20.46 -6.26 -4.73
C CYS A 103 -21.23 -7.06 -3.67
N ARG A 104 -22.18 -7.87 -4.12
CA ARG A 104 -22.87 -8.86 -3.27
C ARG A 104 -21.87 -9.90 -2.73
N PRO A 105 -22.14 -10.51 -1.56
CA PRO A 105 -21.31 -11.60 -1.03
C PRO A 105 -21.18 -12.75 -2.03
N TRP A 106 -20.04 -13.44 -1.98
CA TRP A 106 -19.80 -14.59 -2.82
C TRP A 106 -20.80 -15.70 -2.47
N VAL A 107 -21.45 -16.25 -3.48
CA VAL A 107 -22.28 -17.46 -3.38
C VAL A 107 -21.47 -18.61 -3.97
N SER A 108 -21.38 -19.75 -3.28
CA SER A 108 -20.42 -20.81 -3.63
C SER A 108 -20.62 -21.34 -5.05
N TRP A 109 -19.76 -20.93 -5.97
CA TRP A 109 -19.58 -21.56 -7.28
C TRP A 109 -18.36 -22.50 -7.23
N ARG A 110 -18.14 -23.29 -8.30
CA ARG A 110 -16.96 -24.17 -8.38
C ARG A 110 -15.71 -23.33 -8.11
N TYR A 111 -14.87 -23.79 -7.20
CA TYR A 111 -13.58 -23.19 -6.88
C TYR A 111 -12.54 -23.85 -7.80
N PRO A 112 -12.20 -23.27 -8.96
CA PRO A 112 -11.38 -23.95 -9.94
C PRO A 112 -9.94 -24.14 -9.44
N ALA A 113 -9.24 -25.08 -10.06
CA ALA A 113 -7.82 -25.29 -9.82
C ALA A 113 -7.03 -24.11 -10.44
N TRP A 114 -6.50 -23.24 -9.60
CA TRP A 114 -5.85 -22.00 -10.04
C TRP A 114 -4.45 -22.22 -10.62
N VAL A 115 -4.13 -21.48 -11.69
CA VAL A 115 -2.76 -21.36 -12.19
C VAL A 115 -1.97 -20.41 -11.27
N SER A 116 -0.67 -20.68 -11.10
CA SER A 116 0.20 -19.77 -10.35
C SER A 116 0.28 -18.39 -11.03
N LEU A 117 0.29 -17.33 -10.23
CA LEU A 117 0.46 -15.98 -10.75
C LEU A 117 1.81 -15.80 -11.47
N PRO A 118 1.88 -14.90 -12.47
CA PRO A 118 3.10 -14.71 -13.26
C PRO A 118 4.33 -14.27 -12.43
N ILE A 119 5.48 -14.89 -12.72
CA ILE A 119 6.83 -14.56 -12.24
C ILE A 119 7.09 -14.78 -10.74
N VAL A 120 6.23 -14.26 -9.86
CA VAL A 120 6.36 -14.38 -8.39
C VAL A 120 5.02 -14.77 -7.75
N VAL A 121 5.05 -15.23 -6.50
CA VAL A 121 3.89 -15.81 -5.80
C VAL A 121 2.66 -14.89 -5.83
N SER A 122 2.85 -13.58 -5.63
CA SER A 122 1.76 -12.60 -5.70
C SER A 122 1.61 -11.90 -7.07
N GLY A 123 2.24 -12.43 -8.13
CA GLY A 123 2.15 -11.94 -9.51
C GLY A 123 3.00 -10.71 -9.84
N THR A 124 2.97 -10.22 -11.08
CA THR A 124 3.53 -8.92 -11.53
C THR A 124 2.60 -8.29 -12.57
N TRP A 125 2.60 -6.96 -12.70
CA TRP A 125 1.77 -6.26 -13.70
C TRP A 125 2.59 -5.65 -14.85
N VAL A 126 3.91 -5.51 -14.71
CA VAL A 126 4.77 -4.78 -15.67
C VAL A 126 5.26 -5.67 -16.83
N ASP A 127 5.39 -6.97 -16.60
CA ASP A 127 6.12 -7.88 -17.50
C ASP A 127 5.32 -9.14 -17.86
N VAL A 128 3.99 -9.04 -17.94
CA VAL A 128 3.12 -10.16 -18.32
C VAL A 128 2.67 -9.96 -19.77
N PRO A 129 3.19 -10.73 -20.74
CA PRO A 129 2.68 -10.72 -22.11
C PRO A 129 1.18 -11.00 -22.13
N ARG A 130 0.47 -10.38 -23.09
CA ARG A 130 -0.95 -10.70 -23.32
C ARG A 130 -1.06 -12.12 -23.84
N VAL A 131 -1.96 -12.90 -23.24
CA VAL A 131 -2.38 -14.20 -23.79
C VAL A 131 -3.46 -13.89 -24.81
N ALA A 132 -3.24 -14.27 -26.07
CA ALA A 132 -4.27 -14.12 -27.09
C ALA A 132 -5.29 -15.24 -26.93
N THR A 133 -6.55 -14.88 -26.80
CA THR A 133 -7.68 -15.81 -26.69
C THR A 133 -8.67 -15.51 -27.81
N GLU A 134 -9.26 -16.56 -28.41
CA GLU A 134 -10.31 -16.39 -29.43
C GLU A 134 -11.65 -15.97 -28.78
N ASP A 135 -11.84 -16.37 -27.53
CA ASP A 135 -12.98 -16.06 -26.67
C ASP A 135 -12.60 -15.03 -25.60
N ARG A 136 -13.59 -14.56 -24.83
CA ARG A 136 -13.37 -13.63 -23.72
C ARG A 136 -12.51 -14.28 -22.64
N ASP A 137 -11.66 -13.46 -22.03
CA ASP A 137 -10.76 -13.87 -20.97
C ASP A 137 -10.39 -12.64 -20.13
N LEU A 138 -10.77 -12.67 -18.86
CA LEU A 138 -10.20 -11.84 -17.83
C LEU A 138 -8.98 -12.58 -17.26
N GLN A 139 -8.07 -11.85 -16.62
CA GLN A 139 -6.91 -12.49 -16.02
C GLN A 139 -6.47 -11.72 -14.79
N LEU A 140 -6.29 -12.44 -13.69
CA LEU A 140 -5.63 -11.92 -12.51
C LEU A 140 -4.12 -11.82 -12.76
N LEU A 141 -3.55 -10.62 -12.59
CA LEU A 141 -2.13 -10.37 -12.84
C LEU A 141 -1.31 -10.29 -11.54
N ALA A 142 -1.83 -9.58 -10.53
CA ALA A 142 -1.10 -9.35 -9.30
C ALA A 142 -2.02 -8.99 -8.13
N VAL A 143 -1.53 -9.26 -6.91
CA VAL A 143 -2.15 -8.85 -5.65
C VAL A 143 -1.10 -8.21 -4.75
N ARG A 144 -1.36 -7.03 -4.19
CA ARG A 144 -0.44 -6.34 -3.26
C ARG A 144 -1.13 -5.94 -1.97
N PHE A 145 -0.37 -5.97 -0.89
CA PHE A 145 -0.79 -5.44 0.39
C PHE A 145 -0.63 -3.91 0.40
N VAL A 146 -1.68 -3.18 0.76
CA VAL A 146 -1.66 -1.71 0.78
C VAL A 146 -1.45 -1.19 2.20
N ASP A 147 -2.28 -1.65 3.15
CA ASP A 147 -2.17 -1.32 4.57
C ASP A 147 -2.88 -2.33 5.47
N ALA A 148 -2.53 -2.34 6.75
CA ALA A 148 -3.06 -3.30 7.73
C ALA A 148 -4.47 -2.97 8.25
N GLY A 149 -4.99 -1.78 7.95
CA GLY A 149 -6.13 -1.22 8.67
C GLY A 149 -5.75 -0.67 10.04
N HIS A 150 -6.77 -0.40 10.88
CA HIS A 150 -6.58 0.27 12.17
C HIS A 150 -7.39 -0.43 13.27
N PRO A 151 -6.76 -0.90 14.36
CA PRO A 151 -7.45 -1.53 15.49
C PRO A 151 -8.51 -0.65 16.15
N GLU A 152 -8.16 0.60 16.48
CA GLU A 152 -9.09 1.50 17.21
C GLU A 152 -10.31 1.89 16.38
N GLN A 153 -10.19 1.90 15.05
CA GLN A 153 -11.29 2.21 14.13
C GLN A 153 -11.94 0.95 13.55
N LYS A 154 -11.51 -0.23 14.00
CA LYS A 154 -11.96 -1.53 13.49
C LYS A 154 -11.96 -1.57 11.95
N LYS A 155 -10.83 -1.17 11.35
CA LYS A 155 -10.60 -1.25 9.90
C LYS A 155 -9.73 -2.47 9.61
N GLY A 156 -10.18 -3.37 8.74
CA GLY A 156 -9.40 -4.53 8.29
C GLY A 156 -8.37 -4.16 7.21
N PRO A 157 -7.56 -5.13 6.74
CA PRO A 157 -6.48 -4.88 5.80
C PRO A 157 -6.99 -4.56 4.38
N ARG A 158 -6.22 -3.77 3.65
CA ARG A 158 -6.50 -3.40 2.26
C ARG A 158 -5.50 -4.02 1.30
N TYR A 159 -6.02 -4.54 0.19
CA TYR A 159 -5.24 -5.12 -0.88
C TYR A 159 -5.56 -4.45 -2.21
N ARG A 160 -4.55 -4.35 -3.08
CA ARG A 160 -4.70 -3.91 -4.47
C ARG A 160 -4.65 -5.11 -5.38
N VAL A 161 -5.60 -5.21 -6.30
CA VAL A 161 -5.72 -6.29 -7.28
C VAL A 161 -5.54 -5.72 -8.68
N TRP A 162 -4.66 -6.31 -9.47
CA TRP A 162 -4.47 -6.00 -10.90
C TRP A 162 -5.10 -7.11 -11.73
N PHE A 163 -5.90 -6.72 -12.70
CA PHE A 163 -6.51 -7.64 -13.63
C PHE A 163 -6.49 -7.05 -15.04
N ARG A 164 -6.57 -7.92 -16.04
CA ARG A 164 -6.53 -7.55 -17.45
C ARG A 164 -7.70 -8.14 -18.19
N ASN A 165 -8.18 -7.39 -19.19
CA ASN A 165 -9.00 -7.94 -20.25
C ASN A 165 -8.08 -8.44 -21.37
N ASN A 166 -7.98 -9.75 -21.56
CA ASN A 166 -7.19 -10.37 -22.63
C ASN A 166 -7.93 -10.36 -23.98
N ASP A 167 -9.17 -9.90 -24.06
CA ASP A 167 -9.94 -9.74 -25.29
C ASP A 167 -9.44 -8.55 -26.14
N ASP A 168 -9.60 -8.65 -27.46
CA ASP A 168 -9.39 -7.56 -28.43
C ASP A 168 -10.57 -6.58 -28.49
N LYS A 169 -11.67 -6.91 -27.79
CA LYS A 169 -12.84 -6.06 -27.61
C LYS A 169 -12.96 -5.55 -26.17
N LYS A 170 -13.61 -4.38 -26.06
CA LYS A 170 -14.05 -3.84 -24.77
C LYS A 170 -15.10 -4.74 -24.15
N LEU A 171 -14.91 -5.13 -22.90
CA LEU A 171 -15.94 -5.78 -22.09
C LEU A 171 -16.87 -4.71 -21.50
N ARG A 172 -18.18 -4.81 -21.81
CA ARG A 172 -19.24 -3.90 -21.33
C ARG A 172 -20.23 -4.57 -20.36
N LYS A 173 -19.86 -5.73 -19.84
CA LYS A 173 -20.67 -6.51 -18.89
C LYS A 173 -20.12 -6.28 -17.50
N ASP A 174 -21.01 -6.10 -16.53
CA ASP A 174 -20.62 -5.96 -15.14
C ASP A 174 -20.09 -7.30 -14.62
N PHE A 175 -19.01 -7.27 -13.86
CA PHE A 175 -18.43 -8.45 -13.22
C PHE A 175 -17.80 -8.07 -11.87
N ASN A 176 -17.50 -9.08 -11.06
CA ASN A 176 -17.19 -8.88 -9.64
C ASN A 176 -15.79 -9.35 -9.27
N ILE A 177 -15.03 -8.54 -8.54
CA ILE A 177 -13.74 -8.92 -7.96
C ILE A 177 -13.89 -9.06 -6.45
N MET A 178 -13.51 -10.21 -5.91
CA MET A 178 -13.69 -10.53 -4.49
C MET A 178 -12.40 -10.98 -3.80
N LEU A 179 -12.30 -10.61 -2.53
CA LEU A 179 -11.32 -11.10 -1.58
C LEU A 179 -12.01 -11.89 -0.48
N LEU A 180 -11.46 -13.05 -0.13
CA LEU A 180 -11.88 -13.83 1.02
C LEU A 180 -10.67 -14.11 1.93
N ALA A 181 -10.81 -13.85 3.22
CA ALA A 181 -9.81 -14.13 4.23
C ALA A 181 -10.13 -15.43 4.95
N SER A 182 -9.26 -16.44 4.84
CA SER A 182 -9.50 -17.77 5.41
C SER A 182 -8.29 -18.28 6.19
N ASN A 183 -8.53 -19.26 7.07
CA ASN A 183 -7.49 -20.07 7.70
C ASN A 183 -7.26 -21.41 6.99
N SER A 184 -8.04 -21.70 5.95
CA SER A 184 -7.86 -22.83 5.03
C SER A 184 -7.47 -22.35 3.63
N ARG A 185 -6.85 -23.25 2.87
CA ARG A 185 -6.69 -23.09 1.42
C ARG A 185 -7.99 -23.40 0.67
N ASP A 186 -8.91 -24.09 1.32
CA ASP A 186 -10.22 -24.40 0.75
C ASP A 186 -11.15 -23.19 0.87
N ALA A 187 -12.01 -23.05 -0.13
CA ALA A 187 -13.03 -22.01 -0.19
C ALA A 187 -14.11 -22.26 0.86
N ALA A 188 -14.58 -21.18 1.48
CA ALA A 188 -15.70 -21.22 2.40
C ALA A 188 -16.49 -19.91 2.25
N THR A 189 -17.82 -19.98 2.37
CA THR A 189 -18.73 -18.85 2.17
C THR A 189 -18.98 -18.03 3.43
N ASP A 190 -18.67 -18.60 4.59
CA ASP A 190 -18.85 -18.03 5.94
C ASP A 190 -17.59 -17.33 6.46
N VAL A 191 -16.70 -16.90 5.56
CA VAL A 191 -15.46 -16.23 5.90
C VAL A 191 -15.56 -14.71 5.68
N PRO A 192 -14.73 -13.91 6.38
CA PRO A 192 -14.62 -12.48 6.10
C PRO A 192 -14.30 -12.23 4.63
N GLN A 193 -15.17 -11.47 3.95
CA GLN A 193 -15.07 -11.21 2.52
C GLN A 193 -15.45 -9.77 2.19
N ALA A 194 -14.90 -9.27 1.10
CA ALA A 194 -15.24 -7.98 0.52
C ALA A 194 -14.98 -8.02 -0.99
N GLY A 195 -15.73 -7.25 -1.75
CA GLY A 195 -15.50 -7.18 -3.19
C GLY A 195 -16.12 -5.95 -3.82
N VAL A 196 -15.87 -5.82 -5.11
CA VAL A 196 -16.23 -4.66 -5.91
C VAL A 196 -16.80 -5.08 -7.26
N GLU A 197 -17.76 -4.30 -7.73
CA GLU A 197 -18.35 -4.44 -9.06
C GLU A 197 -17.58 -3.57 -10.07
N ILE A 198 -17.27 -4.14 -11.23
CA ILE A 198 -16.56 -3.52 -12.35
C ILE A 198 -17.55 -3.40 -13.50
N ASP A 199 -17.73 -2.19 -14.01
CA ASP A 199 -18.74 -1.84 -15.01
C ASP A 199 -18.28 -2.12 -16.45
N ASN A 200 -16.99 -1.98 -16.72
CA ASN A 200 -16.38 -2.27 -18.01
C ASN A 200 -14.86 -2.37 -17.90
N ILE A 201 -14.23 -2.86 -18.96
CA ILE A 201 -12.78 -2.75 -19.16
C ILE A 201 -12.47 -2.72 -20.66
N GLU A 202 -11.60 -1.80 -21.08
CA GLU A 202 -11.20 -1.66 -22.48
C GLU A 202 -10.44 -2.90 -22.97
N ALA A 203 -10.40 -3.11 -24.28
CA ALA A 203 -9.65 -4.19 -24.91
C ALA A 203 -8.16 -4.15 -24.50
N GLY A 204 -7.61 -5.30 -24.10
CA GLY A 204 -6.20 -5.40 -23.69
C GLY A 204 -5.82 -4.63 -22.42
N ALA A 205 -6.75 -3.90 -21.79
CA ALA A 205 -6.43 -2.97 -20.73
C ALA A 205 -6.16 -3.69 -19.41
N ILE A 206 -5.22 -3.14 -18.64
CA ILE A 206 -4.99 -3.49 -17.23
C ILE A 206 -5.71 -2.47 -16.37
N ARG A 207 -6.46 -2.94 -15.37
CA ARG A 207 -7.07 -2.09 -14.34
C ARG A 207 -6.65 -2.55 -12.95
N THR A 208 -6.85 -1.67 -11.99
CA THR A 208 -6.56 -1.93 -10.57
C THR A 208 -7.72 -1.53 -9.69
N VAL A 209 -7.92 -2.28 -8.61
CA VAL A 209 -8.91 -1.98 -7.57
C VAL A 209 -8.30 -2.19 -6.20
N ASP A 210 -8.68 -1.33 -5.25
CA ASP A 210 -8.36 -1.49 -3.85
C ASP A 210 -9.60 -2.04 -3.12
N ILE A 211 -9.42 -3.14 -2.41
CA ILE A 211 -10.49 -3.80 -1.66
C ILE A 211 -10.04 -3.93 -0.20
N ARG A 212 -10.84 -3.36 0.70
CA ARG A 212 -10.62 -3.46 2.15
C ARG A 212 -11.48 -4.59 2.71
N LEU A 213 -10.81 -5.60 3.27
CA LEU A 213 -11.47 -6.65 4.02
C LEU A 213 -12.02 -6.11 5.34
N PRO A 214 -13.07 -6.72 5.90
CA PRO A 214 -13.63 -6.29 7.17
C PRO A 214 -12.67 -6.66 8.33
N PHE A 215 -12.85 -6.05 9.49
CA PHE A 215 -11.90 -6.14 10.61
C PHE A 215 -11.72 -7.56 11.15
N GLU A 216 -12.74 -8.39 11.00
CA GLU A 216 -12.77 -9.79 11.37
C GLU A 216 -11.62 -10.56 10.71
N ALA A 217 -11.22 -10.20 9.48
CA ALA A 217 -10.07 -10.79 8.81
C ALA A 217 -8.79 -10.64 9.64
N SER A 218 -8.61 -9.51 10.33
CA SER A 218 -7.44 -9.23 11.15
C SER A 218 -7.37 -9.98 12.47
N THR A 219 -8.47 -10.60 12.89
CA THR A 219 -8.59 -11.29 14.17
C THR A 219 -9.09 -12.73 14.02
N LEU A 220 -9.11 -13.23 12.78
CA LEU A 220 -9.69 -14.51 12.37
C LEU A 220 -8.93 -15.73 12.94
N ALA A 221 -7.62 -15.61 13.13
CA ALA A 221 -6.78 -16.70 13.60
C ALA A 221 -6.38 -16.51 15.07
N ARG A 222 -5.76 -17.56 15.61
CA ARG A 222 -5.10 -17.57 16.92
C ARG A 222 -3.66 -18.06 16.76
N ASP A 223 -2.73 -17.46 17.49
CA ASP A 223 -1.36 -17.95 17.62
C ASP A 223 -1.22 -18.97 18.76
N ALA A 224 0.00 -19.45 19.01
CA ALA A 224 0.30 -20.46 20.03
C ALA A 224 -0.04 -19.98 21.46
N GLU A 225 -0.02 -18.67 21.70
CA GLU A 225 -0.41 -18.04 22.97
C GLU A 225 -1.90 -17.65 23.02
N ASN A 226 -2.71 -18.14 22.08
CA ASN A 226 -4.15 -17.86 21.94
C ASN A 226 -4.48 -16.36 21.74
N ARG A 227 -3.53 -15.57 21.20
CA ARG A 227 -3.77 -14.18 20.85
C ARG A 227 -4.41 -14.08 19.48
N ALA A 228 -5.27 -13.08 19.28
CA ALA A 228 -5.88 -12.82 17.99
C ALA A 228 -4.80 -12.40 16.97
N VAL A 229 -4.77 -13.09 15.83
CA VAL A 229 -3.87 -12.77 14.72
C VAL A 229 -4.63 -12.77 13.39
N PRO A 230 -4.10 -12.09 12.36
CA PRO A 230 -4.73 -12.06 11.05
C PRO A 230 -4.85 -13.44 10.41
N PHE A 231 -5.80 -13.56 9.50
CA PHE A 231 -6.04 -14.72 8.65
C PHE A 231 -4.77 -15.27 7.97
N ARG A 232 -4.80 -16.53 7.53
CA ARG A 232 -3.62 -17.21 6.94
C ARG A 232 -3.56 -17.14 5.42
N PHE A 233 -4.71 -17.27 4.75
CA PHE A 233 -4.80 -17.34 3.29
C PHE A 233 -5.72 -16.27 2.73
N LEU A 234 -5.23 -15.54 1.73
CA LEU A 234 -6.00 -14.61 0.92
C LEU A 234 -6.45 -15.33 -0.35
N HIS A 235 -7.75 -15.42 -0.54
CA HIS A 235 -8.36 -15.89 -1.76
C HIS A 235 -8.74 -14.67 -2.58
N VAL A 236 -8.37 -14.63 -3.86
CA VAL A 236 -8.71 -13.54 -4.78
C VAL A 236 -9.40 -14.12 -5.99
N LEU A 237 -10.53 -13.55 -6.36
CA LEU A 237 -11.39 -14.02 -7.44
C LEU A 237 -11.74 -12.83 -8.35
N VAL A 238 -11.32 -12.87 -9.60
CA VAL A 238 -11.83 -12.05 -10.71
C VAL A 238 -13.01 -12.80 -11.32
N ASP A 239 -14.03 -12.06 -11.74
CA ASP A 239 -15.33 -12.61 -12.15
C ASP A 239 -15.91 -13.64 -11.17
N SER A 240 -15.86 -13.31 -9.88
CA SER A 240 -16.26 -14.18 -8.75
C SER A 240 -17.67 -14.79 -8.83
N HIS A 241 -18.53 -14.26 -9.70
CA HIS A 241 -19.92 -14.69 -9.89
C HIS A 241 -20.17 -15.40 -11.22
N GLN A 242 -19.11 -15.65 -12.00
CA GLN A 242 -19.21 -16.22 -13.35
C GLN A 242 -20.17 -15.39 -14.22
N ASP A 243 -20.05 -14.05 -14.13
CA ASP A 243 -20.85 -13.14 -14.93
C ASP A 243 -20.30 -13.09 -16.36
N VAL A 244 -19.05 -13.46 -16.64
CA VAL A 244 -18.46 -13.45 -17.98
C VAL A 244 -18.28 -14.88 -18.47
N ASP A 245 -18.74 -15.16 -19.69
CA ASP A 245 -18.46 -16.45 -20.35
C ASP A 245 -17.01 -16.42 -20.84
N GLU A 246 -16.12 -17.12 -20.13
CA GLU A 246 -14.68 -17.06 -20.33
C GLU A 246 -14.11 -18.39 -20.82
N SER A 247 -13.02 -18.33 -21.60
CA SER A 247 -12.34 -19.52 -22.11
C SER A 247 -11.30 -20.10 -21.15
N PHE A 248 -10.81 -19.30 -20.20
CA PHE A 248 -9.70 -19.71 -19.33
C PHE A 248 -9.88 -19.24 -17.88
N GLU A 249 -10.99 -19.66 -17.26
CA GLU A 249 -11.36 -19.30 -15.88
C GLU A 249 -10.27 -19.63 -14.83
N GLU A 250 -9.34 -20.55 -15.07
CA GLU A 250 -8.29 -20.92 -14.12
C GLU A 250 -7.25 -19.81 -13.86
N ASN A 251 -7.24 -18.76 -14.67
CA ASN A 251 -6.37 -17.60 -14.50
C ASN A 251 -7.03 -16.44 -13.71
N ASN A 252 -8.30 -16.61 -13.32
CA ASN A 252 -9.09 -15.56 -12.69
C ASN A 252 -8.90 -15.47 -11.17
N GLY A 253 -8.25 -16.43 -10.57
CA GLY A 253 -8.13 -16.48 -9.13
C GLY A 253 -6.85 -17.12 -8.63
N VAL A 254 -6.63 -16.96 -7.33
CA VAL A 254 -5.45 -17.48 -6.64
C VAL A 254 -5.73 -17.63 -5.14
N VAL A 255 -5.02 -18.59 -4.53
CA VAL A 255 -4.88 -18.68 -3.06
C VAL A 255 -3.46 -18.31 -2.68
N LEU A 256 -3.30 -17.25 -1.90
CA LEU A 256 -2.01 -16.76 -1.43
C LEU A 256 -1.90 -16.96 0.08
N ALA A 257 -0.75 -17.42 0.56
CA ALA A 257 -0.43 -17.20 1.96
C ALA A 257 -0.35 -15.68 2.18
N ARG A 258 -1.08 -15.15 3.17
CA ARG A 258 -1.11 -13.72 3.47
C ARG A 258 0.30 -13.14 3.62
N GLY A 259 1.18 -13.89 4.27
CA GLY A 259 2.57 -13.52 4.51
C GLY A 259 3.46 -13.44 3.25
N ASP A 260 2.99 -13.95 2.11
CA ASP A 260 3.72 -13.91 0.83
C ASP A 260 3.23 -12.78 -0.10
N VAL A 261 2.16 -12.08 0.27
CA VAL A 261 1.64 -10.95 -0.51
C VAL A 261 2.54 -9.75 -0.31
N LEU A 262 3.27 -9.36 -1.36
CA LEU A 262 4.19 -8.22 -1.31
C LEU A 262 3.43 -6.89 -1.08
N PRO A 263 4.04 -5.90 -0.40
CA PRO A 263 3.43 -4.59 -0.24
C PRO A 263 3.48 -3.81 -1.56
N VAL A 264 2.62 -2.80 -1.69
CA VAL A 264 2.79 -1.78 -2.73
C VAL A 264 4.12 -1.04 -2.55
N ASP A 265 4.62 -0.48 -3.65
CA ASP A 265 5.80 0.38 -3.59
C ASP A 265 5.47 1.66 -2.84
N PRO A 266 6.43 2.21 -2.06
CA PRO A 266 6.21 3.45 -1.36
C PRO A 266 5.91 4.57 -2.36
N SER A 267 4.83 5.32 -2.12
CA SER A 267 4.47 6.48 -2.93
C SER A 267 3.91 7.56 -2.02
N SER A 268 4.44 8.77 -2.17
CA SER A 268 4.01 9.95 -1.42
C SER A 268 3.00 10.74 -2.26
N PHE A 269 1.87 11.12 -1.68
CA PHE A 269 0.80 11.79 -2.40
C PHE A 269 0.84 13.29 -2.19
N SER A 270 0.77 13.72 -0.93
CA SER A 270 0.73 15.13 -0.59
C SER A 270 1.24 15.36 0.82
N THR A 271 1.58 16.61 1.08
CA THR A 271 1.71 17.17 2.42
C THR A 271 0.38 17.77 2.88
N ASP A 272 0.19 17.87 4.20
CA ASP A 272 -0.95 18.54 4.79
C ASP A 272 -0.87 20.07 4.72
N VAL A 273 0.29 20.60 4.33
CA VAL A 273 0.57 22.03 4.13
C VAL A 273 1.35 22.21 2.83
N THR A 274 1.20 23.37 2.18
CA THR A 274 2.00 23.70 0.98
C THR A 274 3.29 24.43 1.33
N SER A 275 3.37 25.00 2.53
CA SER A 275 4.55 25.67 3.07
C SER A 275 4.76 25.34 4.55
N GLY A 276 6.00 25.45 5.03
CA GLY A 276 6.35 25.21 6.43
C GLY A 276 7.61 25.95 6.83
N SER A 277 7.71 26.35 8.10
CA SER A 277 8.94 26.94 8.63
C SER A 277 9.88 25.86 9.19
N PRO A 278 11.19 26.09 9.26
CA PRO A 278 12.10 25.15 9.91
C PRO A 278 11.64 24.78 11.32
N GLY A 279 11.59 23.48 11.63
CA GLY A 279 11.08 22.98 12.90
C GLY A 279 9.55 22.87 13.01
N SER A 280 8.78 23.24 11.99
CA SER A 280 7.34 23.01 11.97
C SER A 280 7.01 21.54 11.80
N MET A 281 5.85 21.13 12.31
CA MET A 281 5.30 19.79 12.05
C MET A 281 4.63 19.77 10.69
N ILE A 282 4.83 18.69 9.95
CA ILE A 282 4.24 18.41 8.65
C ILE A 282 3.77 16.94 8.63
N ASN A 283 2.68 16.69 7.94
CA ASN A 283 2.23 15.34 7.62
C ASN A 283 2.45 15.05 6.14
N VAL A 284 2.89 13.84 5.83
CA VAL A 284 2.99 13.32 4.46
C VAL A 284 2.05 12.14 4.34
N ALA A 285 1.07 12.22 3.45
CA ALA A 285 0.19 11.11 3.10
C ALA A 285 0.80 10.29 1.97
N GLY A 286 0.51 9.00 1.95
CA GLY A 286 0.99 8.09 0.92
C GLY A 286 0.49 6.68 1.09
N GLU A 287 1.24 5.73 0.54
CA GLU A 287 1.02 4.31 0.73
C GLU A 287 2.35 3.56 0.67
N GLY A 288 2.35 2.31 1.15
CA GLY A 288 3.51 1.45 1.04
C GLY A 288 4.71 1.92 1.85
N PHE A 289 4.56 2.81 2.83
CA PHE A 289 5.65 3.22 3.72
C PHE A 289 6.04 2.11 4.70
N GLY A 290 5.21 1.07 4.85
CA GLY A 290 5.45 -0.04 5.75
C GLY A 290 5.17 0.31 7.21
N PRO A 291 5.23 -0.69 8.11
CA PRO A 291 4.74 -0.56 9.48
C PRO A 291 5.81 -0.10 10.48
N GLU A 292 7.05 0.07 10.02
CA GLU A 292 8.18 0.47 10.85
C GLU A 292 8.83 1.74 10.28
N PRO A 293 9.24 2.69 11.14
CA PRO A 293 9.96 3.88 10.72
C PRO A 293 11.18 3.54 9.86
N GLY A 294 11.25 4.16 8.69
CA GLY A 294 12.47 4.27 7.89
C GLY A 294 13.05 5.67 8.02
N GLU A 295 13.37 6.32 6.91
CA GLU A 295 13.93 7.68 6.91
C GLU A 295 13.00 8.65 6.18
N VAL A 296 13.03 9.91 6.62
CA VAL A 296 12.45 11.03 5.87
C VAL A 296 13.58 11.99 5.54
N ILE A 297 13.71 12.31 4.25
CA ILE A 297 14.77 13.16 3.74
C ILE A 297 14.16 14.40 3.11
N VAL A 298 14.61 15.56 3.56
CA VAL A 298 14.28 16.87 3.00
C VAL A 298 15.45 17.30 2.12
N HIS A 299 15.17 17.40 0.82
CA HIS A 299 16.06 17.94 -0.19
C HIS A 299 15.82 19.42 -0.35
N VAL A 300 16.85 20.24 -0.10
CA VAL A 300 16.75 21.70 -0.21
C VAL A 300 18.10 22.26 -0.59
N ASN A 301 18.17 23.09 -1.63
CA ASN A 301 19.42 23.71 -2.12
C ASN A 301 20.58 22.71 -2.33
N GLY A 302 20.28 21.49 -2.79
CA GLY A 302 21.26 20.42 -2.99
C GLY A 302 21.75 19.72 -1.71
N LEU A 303 21.22 20.09 -0.54
CA LEU A 303 21.44 19.40 0.73
C LEU A 303 20.40 18.29 0.93
N GLU A 304 20.83 17.19 1.54
CA GLU A 304 19.95 16.10 1.99
C GLU A 304 19.96 16.10 3.51
N LEU A 305 18.80 16.38 4.12
CA LEU A 305 18.67 16.55 5.57
C LEU A 305 17.62 15.60 6.11
N GLN A 306 17.94 14.95 7.21
CA GLN A 306 17.01 14.01 7.83
C GLN A 306 16.00 14.75 8.69
N ALA A 307 14.71 14.55 8.42
CA ALA A 307 13.65 15.05 9.29
C ALA A 307 13.51 14.14 10.51
N GLU A 308 13.06 14.74 11.62
CA GLU A 308 12.73 13.98 12.82
C GLU A 308 11.31 13.42 12.73
N ILE A 309 11.14 12.13 13.01
CA ILE A 309 9.89 11.39 12.86
C ILE A 309 9.16 11.34 14.20
N TYR A 310 7.93 11.86 14.23
CA TYR A 310 7.04 11.82 15.38
C TYR A 310 5.96 10.75 15.25
N GLY A 311 5.60 10.36 14.03
CA GLY A 311 4.68 9.26 13.77
C GLY A 311 4.87 8.62 12.43
N TRP A 312 4.56 7.32 12.36
CA TRP A 312 4.76 6.51 11.17
C TRP A 312 3.64 5.50 11.01
N TYR A 313 3.16 5.35 9.79
CA TYR A 313 2.11 4.45 9.42
C TYR A 313 2.24 4.04 7.94
N ASP A 314 1.66 2.91 7.52
CA ASP A 314 1.72 2.47 6.11
C ASP A 314 1.21 3.54 5.13
N LEU A 315 0.29 4.41 5.59
CA LEU A 315 -0.37 5.46 4.81
C LEU A 315 0.14 6.89 5.09
N GLY A 316 1.04 7.09 6.04
CA GLY A 316 1.47 8.44 6.35
C GLY A 316 2.61 8.56 7.35
N VAL A 317 3.26 9.72 7.32
CA VAL A 317 4.36 10.07 8.22
C VAL A 317 4.10 11.44 8.83
N HIS A 318 4.20 11.53 10.16
CA HIS A 318 4.17 12.77 10.92
C HIS A 318 5.59 13.15 11.30
N LEU A 319 6.07 14.30 10.82
CA LEU A 319 7.47 14.67 10.88
C LEU A 319 7.68 16.13 11.25
N LYS A 320 8.86 16.43 11.77
CA LYS A 320 9.32 17.78 12.04
C LYS A 320 10.36 18.18 11.00
N LEU A 321 10.15 19.31 10.34
CA LEU A 321 11.12 19.82 9.37
C LEU A 321 12.48 20.08 10.04
N PRO A 322 13.60 19.72 9.38
CA PRO A 322 14.93 20.02 9.89
C PRO A 322 15.10 21.52 10.16
N THR A 323 15.89 21.85 11.19
CA THR A 323 16.30 23.24 11.42
C THR A 323 17.25 23.67 10.31
N LEU A 324 16.88 24.74 9.60
CA LEU A 324 17.54 25.24 8.41
C LEU A 324 17.58 26.76 8.44
N PRO A 325 18.74 27.40 8.24
CA PRO A 325 18.81 28.85 8.09
C PRO A 325 18.34 29.23 6.67
N VAL A 326 17.03 29.39 6.48
CA VAL A 326 16.45 29.94 5.24
C VAL A 326 16.19 31.43 5.42
N ALA A 327 16.83 32.25 4.58
CA ALA A 327 16.65 33.71 4.55
C ALA A 327 15.46 34.13 3.66
N THR A 328 15.13 33.32 2.67
CA THR A 328 14.04 33.53 1.71
C THR A 328 13.24 32.25 1.54
N GLU A 329 12.06 32.37 0.95
CA GLU A 329 11.27 31.21 0.55
C GLU A 329 12.10 30.30 -0.37
N THR A 330 12.12 29.01 -0.07
CA THR A 330 12.98 28.03 -0.75
C THR A 330 12.19 26.77 -1.03
N GLN A 331 12.19 26.30 -2.28
CA GLN A 331 11.57 25.03 -2.64
C GLN A 331 12.33 23.87 -2.02
N ALA A 332 11.60 22.92 -1.43
CA ALA A 332 12.14 21.67 -0.93
C ALA A 332 11.32 20.48 -1.43
N GLU A 333 11.96 19.32 -1.46
CA GLU A 333 11.32 18.04 -1.74
C GLU A 333 11.45 17.13 -0.51
N ILE A 334 10.34 16.53 -0.09
CA ILE A 334 10.32 15.52 0.95
C ILE A 334 10.26 14.15 0.28
N VAL A 335 11.16 13.25 0.68
CA VAL A 335 11.26 11.87 0.21
C VAL A 335 11.16 10.93 1.41
N VAL A 336 10.32 9.90 1.30
CA VAL A 336 10.17 8.86 2.33
C VAL A 336 10.92 7.61 1.88
N VAL A 337 11.78 7.10 2.75
CA VAL A 337 12.52 5.86 2.57
C VAL A 337 11.98 4.85 3.56
N ARG A 338 11.41 3.74 3.08
CA ARG A 338 10.92 2.66 3.95
C ARG A 338 12.09 1.95 4.62
N GLY A 339 11.85 1.27 5.75
CA GLY A 339 12.89 0.56 6.52
C GLY A 339 13.70 -0.50 5.75
N ASP A 340 13.22 -0.94 4.58
CA ASP A 340 13.94 -1.83 3.67
C ASP A 340 14.82 -1.09 2.63
N GLY A 341 14.75 0.23 2.56
CA GLY A 341 15.45 1.08 1.61
C GLY A 341 14.68 1.38 0.32
N ALA A 342 13.42 0.94 0.17
CA ALA A 342 12.55 1.37 -0.92
C ALA A 342 12.19 2.86 -0.76
N VAL A 343 12.15 3.60 -1.86
CA VAL A 343 12.04 5.07 -1.83
C VAL A 343 10.80 5.53 -2.57
N SER A 344 10.07 6.47 -1.98
CA SER A 344 8.91 7.11 -2.58
C SER A 344 9.28 8.14 -3.65
N ASN A 345 8.29 8.55 -4.44
CA ASN A 345 8.41 9.78 -5.22
C ASN A 345 8.52 11.01 -4.29
N PRO A 346 9.23 12.08 -4.69
CA PRO A 346 9.27 13.31 -3.92
C PRO A 346 7.90 14.00 -3.89
N VAL A 347 7.59 14.68 -2.78
CA VAL A 347 6.51 15.67 -2.67
C VAL A 347 7.11 17.04 -2.38
N GLN A 348 6.55 18.07 -3.01
CA GLN A 348 7.05 19.43 -2.90
C GLN A 348 6.48 20.15 -1.69
N VAL A 349 7.33 20.94 -1.02
CA VAL A 349 6.93 21.86 0.04
C VAL A 349 7.76 23.13 -0.04
N LEU A 350 7.15 24.28 0.24
CA LEU A 350 7.88 25.54 0.32
C LEU A 350 8.39 25.76 1.75
N ILE A 351 9.70 25.90 1.93
CA ILE A 351 10.26 26.28 3.23
C ILE A 351 10.26 27.81 3.33
N VAL A 352 9.52 28.35 4.29
CA VAL A 352 9.41 29.79 4.55
C VAL A 352 10.20 30.20 5.80
N PRO A 353 10.74 31.42 5.87
CA PRO A 353 11.38 31.91 7.09
C PRO A 353 10.43 31.83 8.29
N ALA A 354 10.94 31.56 9.49
CA ALA A 354 10.15 31.30 10.70
C ALA A 354 9.17 32.41 11.14
N LYS A 355 9.24 33.59 10.52
CA LYS A 355 8.32 34.72 10.77
C LYS A 355 7.10 34.75 9.83
N SER A 356 7.00 33.86 8.85
CA SER A 356 5.91 33.85 7.87
C SER A 356 4.82 32.81 8.22
N PRO A 357 3.52 33.11 7.99
CA PRO A 357 2.42 32.18 8.27
C PRO A 357 2.48 30.91 7.41
N VAL A 358 2.17 29.76 8.01
CA VAL A 358 1.99 28.46 7.31
C VAL A 358 0.66 28.47 6.55
N THR A 359 0.65 28.10 5.27
CA THR A 359 -0.57 28.11 4.44
C THR A 359 -1.07 26.68 4.18
N PRO A 360 -2.32 26.35 4.59
CA PRO A 360 -2.92 25.05 4.28
C PRO A 360 -3.17 24.88 2.76
N PRO A 361 -3.27 23.65 2.25
CA PRO A 361 -3.64 23.37 0.87
C PRO A 361 -5.07 23.89 0.61
N PRO A 362 -5.38 24.29 -0.63
CA PRO A 362 -6.75 24.63 -1.00
C PRO A 362 -7.67 23.41 -0.74
N ALA A 363 -8.85 23.67 -0.19
CA ALA A 363 -9.85 22.63 0.05
C ALA A 363 -10.19 21.89 -1.26
N PRO A 364 -10.41 20.56 -1.24
CA PRO A 364 -10.82 19.83 -2.43
C PRO A 364 -12.11 20.45 -2.97
N ALA A 365 -12.11 20.78 -4.26
CA ALA A 365 -13.30 21.24 -4.95
C ALA A 365 -14.40 20.15 -4.83
N LYS A 366 -15.61 20.57 -4.46
CA LYS A 366 -16.76 19.68 -4.20
C LYS A 366 -17.17 18.87 -5.41
#